data_AF-A0A7Z2X8T1-F1
#
_entry.id   AF-A0A7Z2X8T1-F1
#
_cell.length_a   1.000
_cell.length_b   1.000
_cell.length_c   1.000
_cell.angle_alpha   90.00
_cell.angle_beta   90.00
_cell.angle_gamma   90.00
#
_symmetry.space_group_name_H-M   'P 1'
#
loop_
_entity.id
_entity.type
_entity.pdbx_description
1 polymer ?
#
loop_
_entity_poly.entity_id
_entity_poly.type
_entity_poly.pdbx_seq_one_letter_code
_entity_poly.pdbx_strand_id
1 'polypeptide(L)'
;MSFNRYYQSELNALRQLGRRFSERNPALAPFLGDAGQDPDVERLLEGFAFLTGRLRQKLDDELPELSHSLMHLLWPNYMRPLPAFSMLQFDSLKRAGPAVRVERDTPVESAATCCPASRR
;
A
#
# COMPACT_ATOMS: atom_id res chain seq x y z
N MET A 1 -8.69 -5.30 4.14
CA MET A 1 -8.99 -4.02 4.80
C MET A 1 -10.49 -3.94 5.00
N SER A 2 -10.99 -3.78 6.23
CA SER A 2 -12.42 -3.85 6.52
C SER A 2 -13.14 -2.62 5.96
N PHE A 3 -13.96 -2.83 4.92
CA PHE A 3 -14.86 -1.84 4.30
C PHE A 3 -15.64 -0.99 5.33
N ASN A 4 -15.88 -1.56 6.52
CA ASN A 4 -16.52 -0.93 7.67
C ASN A 4 -15.86 0.40 8.08
N ARG A 5 -14.53 0.53 7.98
CA ARG A 5 -13.82 1.77 8.37
C ARG A 5 -14.14 2.95 7.45
N TYR A 6 -14.16 2.73 6.13
CA TYR A 6 -14.45 3.78 5.16
C TYR A 6 -15.90 4.24 5.27
N TYR A 7 -16.83 3.30 5.37
CA TYR A 7 -18.25 3.61 5.60
C TYR A 7 -18.47 4.45 6.87
N GLN A 8 -17.92 4.02 8.01
CA GLN A 8 -18.07 4.76 9.28
C GLN A 8 -17.40 6.14 9.22
N SER A 9 -16.25 6.24 8.56
CA SER A 9 -15.55 7.51 8.36
C SER A 9 -16.39 8.48 7.53
N GLU A 10 -16.95 8.02 6.42
CA GLU A 10 -17.78 8.86 5.54
C GLU A 10 -19.11 9.25 6.20
N LEU A 11 -19.74 8.33 6.95
CA LEU A 11 -20.96 8.63 7.70
C LEU A 11 -20.71 9.72 8.77
N ASN A 12 -19.61 9.61 9.49
CA ASN A 12 -19.21 10.62 10.47
C ASN A 12 -18.86 11.96 9.81
N ALA A 13 -18.15 11.93 8.68
CA ALA A 13 -17.81 13.12 7.92
C ALA A 13 -19.07 13.84 7.42
N LEU A 14 -20.03 13.09 6.87
CA LEU A 14 -21.31 13.61 6.39
C LEU A 14 -22.10 14.30 7.52
N ARG A 15 -22.17 13.70 8.71
CA ARG A 15 -22.82 14.31 9.88
C ARG A 15 -22.10 15.57 10.37
N GLN A 16 -20.77 15.56 10.42
CA GLN A 16 -19.99 16.73 10.82
C GLN A 16 -20.12 17.89 9.82
N LEU A 17 -20.11 17.58 8.52
CA LEU A 17 -20.29 18.56 7.46
C LEU A 17 -21.72 19.11 7.44
N GLY A 18 -22.73 18.25 7.63
CA GLY A 18 -24.12 18.66 7.75
C GLY A 18 -24.35 19.65 8.89
N ARG A 19 -23.79 19.36 10.08
CA ARG A 19 -23.79 20.28 11.23
C ARG A 19 -23.20 21.65 10.90
N ARG A 20 -21.98 21.68 10.38
CA ARG A 20 -21.29 22.93 10.01
C ARG A 20 -22.00 23.70 8.90
N PHE A 21 -22.62 23.00 7.95
CA PHE A 21 -23.40 23.62 6.88
C PHE A 21 -24.66 24.29 7.43
N SER A 22 -25.29 23.64 8.40
CA SER A 22 -26.52 24.10 9.06
C SER A 22 -26.30 25.31 9.96
N GLU A 23 -25.15 25.37 10.66
CA GLU A 23 -24.73 26.56 11.40
C GLU A 23 -24.64 27.82 10.52
N ARG A 24 -24.26 27.64 9.24
CA ARG A 24 -24.13 28.73 8.26
C ARG A 24 -25.42 29.02 7.50
N ASN A 25 -26.32 28.04 7.41
CA ASN A 25 -27.56 28.12 6.64
C ASN A 25 -28.74 27.69 7.53
N PRO A 26 -29.24 28.59 8.38
CA PRO A 26 -30.29 28.24 9.36
C PRO A 26 -31.59 27.76 8.70
N ALA A 27 -31.88 28.18 7.46
CA ALA A 27 -33.03 27.70 6.70
C ALA A 27 -32.96 26.19 6.35
N LEU A 28 -31.75 25.62 6.27
CA LEU A 28 -31.51 24.22 5.90
C LEU A 28 -31.13 23.36 7.12
N ALA A 29 -30.97 23.97 8.29
CA ALA A 29 -30.61 23.29 9.53
C ALA A 29 -31.56 22.14 9.94
N PRO A 30 -32.89 22.21 9.72
CA PRO A 30 -33.78 21.11 10.04
C PRO A 30 -33.53 19.83 9.23
N PHE A 31 -32.87 19.94 8.07
CA PHE A 31 -32.66 18.82 7.15
C PHE A 31 -31.28 18.18 7.29
N LEU A 32 -30.27 18.96 7.68
CA LEU A 32 -28.85 18.54 7.67
C LEU A 32 -28.13 18.74 9.01
N GLY A 33 -28.75 19.43 9.97
CA GLY A 33 -28.07 19.90 11.18
C GLY A 33 -28.07 18.89 12.32
N ASP A 34 -29.15 18.15 12.49
CA ASP A 34 -29.25 17.09 13.50
C ASP A 34 -29.69 15.78 12.85
N ALA A 35 -29.64 14.67 13.60
CA ALA A 35 -30.16 13.39 13.11
C ALA A 35 -31.60 13.61 12.60
N GLY A 36 -31.82 13.35 11.32
CA GLY A 36 -33.09 13.66 10.67
C GLY A 36 -34.23 12.99 11.41
N GLN A 37 -35.38 13.66 11.51
CA GLN A 37 -36.56 13.07 12.16
C GLN A 37 -37.13 11.88 11.36
N ASP A 38 -36.77 11.78 10.08
CA ASP A 38 -37.26 10.76 9.16
C ASP A 38 -36.25 9.60 9.03
N PRO A 39 -36.62 8.36 9.43
CA PRO A 39 -35.77 7.20 9.28
C PRO A 39 -35.44 6.85 7.82
N ASP A 40 -36.27 7.23 6.85
CA ASP A 40 -36.01 6.97 5.43
C ASP A 40 -34.91 7.88 4.88
N VAL A 41 -34.86 9.13 5.34
CA VAL A 41 -33.78 10.08 5.00
C VAL A 41 -32.45 9.62 5.61
N GLU A 42 -32.46 9.17 6.87
CA GLU A 42 -31.23 8.65 7.50
C GLU A 42 -30.68 7.44 6.75
N ARG A 43 -31.56 6.52 6.30
CA ARG A 43 -31.17 5.38 5.45
C ARG A 43 -30.58 5.80 4.11
N LEU A 44 -31.11 6.86 3.49
CA LEU A 44 -30.54 7.41 2.26
C LEU A 44 -29.15 7.99 2.50
N LEU A 45 -28.94 8.71 3.61
CA LEU A 45 -27.63 9.25 3.98
C LEU A 45 -26.61 8.16 4.32
N GLU A 46 -27.04 7.09 4.98
CA GLU A 46 -26.23 5.88 5.19
C GLU A 46 -25.88 5.20 3.86
N GLY A 47 -26.84 5.06 2.94
CA GLY A 47 -26.60 4.54 1.61
C GLY A 47 -25.63 5.41 0.80
N PHE A 48 -25.73 6.73 0.92
CA PHE A 48 -24.78 7.66 0.31
C PHE A 48 -23.38 7.49 0.89
N ALA A 49 -23.24 7.43 2.22
CA ALA A 49 -21.97 7.17 2.90
C ALA A 49 -21.36 5.82 2.50
N PHE A 50 -22.19 4.81 2.23
CA PHE A 50 -21.74 3.51 1.73
C PHE A 50 -21.14 3.62 0.32
N LEU A 51 -21.80 4.35 -0.58
CA LEU A 51 -21.31 4.56 -1.95
C LEU A 51 -20.04 5.39 -1.98
N THR A 52 -19.99 6.51 -1.24
CA THR A 52 -18.80 7.35 -1.17
C THR A 52 -17.64 6.66 -0.46
N GLY A 53 -17.92 5.87 0.58
CA GLY A 53 -16.91 5.06 1.26
C GLY A 53 -16.27 4.04 0.33
N ARG A 54 -17.08 3.37 -0.51
CA ARG A 54 -16.58 2.46 -1.55
C ARG A 54 -15.74 3.18 -2.61
N LEU A 55 -16.18 4.36 -3.04
CA LEU A 55 -15.46 5.17 -4.00
C LEU A 55 -14.09 5.59 -3.46
N ARG A 56 -14.06 6.09 -2.22
CA ARG A 56 -12.81 6.51 -1.57
C ARG A 56 -11.86 5.34 -1.38
N GLN A 57 -12.36 4.19 -0.92
CA GLN A 57 -11.53 3.00 -0.83
C GLN A 57 -10.90 2.64 -2.18
N LYS A 58 -11.69 2.65 -3.26
CA LYS A 58 -11.20 2.35 -4.61
C LYS A 58 -10.13 3.34 -5.07
N LEU A 59 -10.32 4.64 -4.80
CA LEU A 59 -9.34 5.68 -5.11
C LEU A 59 -8.03 5.48 -4.33
N ASP A 60 -8.13 5.20 -3.03
CA ASP A 60 -6.95 4.98 -2.17
C ASP A 60 -6.17 3.72 -2.59
N ASP A 61 -6.85 2.70 -3.13
CA ASP A 61 -6.23 1.48 -3.66
C ASP A 61 -5.56 1.69 -5.04
N GLU A 62 -6.11 2.53 -5.93
CA GLU A 62 -5.61 2.74 -7.31
C GLU A 62 -4.48 3.79 -7.42
N LEU A 63 -4.46 4.82 -6.56
CA LEU A 63 -3.43 5.87 -6.59
C LEU A 63 -1.98 5.38 -6.40
N PRO A 64 -1.69 4.40 -5.52
CA PRO A 64 -0.34 3.86 -5.34
C PRO A 64 0.24 3.29 -6.64
N GLU A 65 -0.57 2.60 -7.45
CA GLU A 65 -0.12 2.00 -8.72
C GLU A 65 0.35 3.07 -9.72
N LEU A 66 -0.37 4.19 -9.79
CA LEU A 66 -0.01 5.32 -10.64
C LEU A 66 1.33 5.94 -10.19
N SER A 67 1.46 6.19 -8.89
CA SER A 67 2.70 6.77 -8.32
C SER A 67 3.91 5.87 -8.55
N HIS A 68 3.72 4.55 -8.42
CA HIS A 68 4.76 3.56 -8.65
C HIS A 68 5.20 3.52 -10.12
N SER A 69 4.24 3.57 -11.05
CA SER A 69 4.50 3.62 -12.50
C SER A 69 5.26 4.89 -12.91
N LEU A 70 4.90 6.05 -12.35
CA LEU A 70 5.64 7.29 -12.59
C LEU A 70 7.06 7.25 -12.02
N MET A 71 7.24 6.69 -10.82
CA MET A 71 8.56 6.50 -10.22
C MET A 71 9.45 5.57 -11.04
N HIS A 72 8.89 4.55 -11.68
CA HIS A 72 9.63 3.70 -12.62
C HIS A 72 10.18 4.47 -13.83
N LEU A 73 9.44 5.47 -14.32
CA LEU A 73 9.90 6.31 -15.44
C LEU A 73 10.96 7.32 -15.02
N LEU A 74 10.80 7.96 -13.86
CA LEU A 74 11.70 9.01 -13.38
C LEU A 74 13.00 8.47 -12.76
N TRP A 75 12.90 7.39 -11.96
CA TRP A 75 14.03 6.78 -11.26
C TRP A 75 14.00 5.24 -11.34
N PRO A 76 14.30 4.67 -12.52
CA PRO A 76 14.24 3.23 -12.73
C PRO A 76 15.23 2.42 -11.86
N ASN A 77 16.27 3.06 -11.31
CA ASN A 77 17.30 2.38 -10.51
C ASN A 77 16.93 2.24 -9.02
N TYR A 78 15.99 3.03 -8.50
CA TYR A 78 15.59 2.99 -7.08
C TYR A 78 14.60 1.86 -6.77
N MET A 79 13.76 1.52 -7.75
CA MET A 79 12.76 0.44 -7.64
C MET A 79 13.32 -0.94 -8.01
N ARG A 80 14.63 -1.09 -8.24
CA ARG A 80 15.21 -2.40 -8.57
C ARG A 80 15.41 -3.22 -7.29
N PRO A 81 14.94 -4.48 -7.25
CA PRO A 81 15.26 -5.37 -6.14
C PRO A 81 16.77 -5.58 -6.07
N LEU A 82 17.32 -5.52 -4.87
CA LEU A 82 18.73 -5.85 -4.62
C LEU A 82 18.88 -7.37 -4.62
N PRO A 83 19.71 -7.95 -5.50
CA PRO A 83 19.98 -9.38 -5.46
C PRO A 83 20.71 -9.74 -4.17
N ALA A 84 20.55 -10.98 -3.71
CA ALA A 84 21.39 -11.49 -2.64
C ALA A 84 22.85 -11.56 -3.12
N PHE A 85 23.78 -11.07 -2.32
CA PHE A 85 25.22 -11.15 -2.56
C PHE A 85 25.94 -11.56 -1.27
N SER A 86 27.11 -12.17 -1.41
CA SER A 86 27.97 -12.58 -0.30
C SER A 86 29.43 -12.34 -0.66
N MET A 87 30.31 -12.35 0.35
CA MET A 87 31.76 -12.31 0.16
C MET A 87 32.29 -13.74 0.05
N LEU A 88 33.12 -14.00 -0.96
CA LEU A 88 33.78 -15.29 -1.18
C LEU A 88 35.28 -15.15 -0.92
N GLN A 89 35.85 -16.12 -0.22
CA GLN A 89 37.29 -16.24 0.00
C GLN A 89 37.84 -17.33 -0.92
N PHE A 90 38.93 -17.01 -1.64
CA PHE A 90 39.67 -17.98 -2.45
C PHE A 90 40.92 -18.41 -1.68
N ASP A 91 41.05 -19.71 -1.44
CA ASP A 91 42.25 -20.27 -0.83
C ASP A 91 43.31 -20.60 -1.88
N SER A 92 44.58 -20.42 -1.53
CA SER A 92 45.70 -20.70 -2.43
C SER A 92 45.82 -22.18 -2.77
N LEU A 93 46.25 -22.49 -4.00
CA LEU A 93 46.57 -23.85 -4.42
C LEU A 93 47.71 -24.45 -3.58
N LYS A 94 47.60 -25.74 -3.25
CA LYS A 94 48.59 -26.47 -2.41
C LYS A 94 50.00 -26.55 -3.04
N ARG A 95 50.13 -26.32 -4.35
CA ARG A 95 51.42 -26.17 -5.03
C ARG A 95 51.63 -24.69 -5.35
N ALA A 96 52.71 -24.13 -4.84
CA ALA A 96 53.10 -22.76 -5.10
C ALA A 96 53.38 -22.58 -6.60
N GLY A 97 52.58 -21.72 -7.23
CA GLY A 97 52.81 -21.20 -8.58
C GLY A 97 52.94 -19.68 -8.54
N PRO A 98 53.11 -19.02 -9.70
CA PRO A 98 53.02 -17.57 -9.79
C PRO A 98 51.64 -17.09 -9.33
N ALA A 99 51.56 -15.86 -8.82
CA ALA A 99 50.29 -15.24 -8.43
C ALA A 99 49.33 -15.21 -9.63
N VAL A 100 48.10 -15.68 -9.43
CA VAL A 100 47.04 -15.69 -10.44
C VAL A 100 46.03 -14.60 -10.11
N ARG A 101 45.74 -13.74 -11.07
CA ARG A 101 44.66 -12.75 -10.95
C ARG A 101 43.34 -13.40 -11.31
N VAL A 102 42.35 -13.29 -10.44
CA VAL A 102 40.96 -13.68 -10.73
C VAL A 102 40.28 -12.51 -11.43
N GLU A 103 39.81 -12.72 -12.65
CA GLU A 103 39.16 -11.68 -13.43
C GLU A 103 37.73 -11.42 -12.94
N ARG A 104 37.24 -10.21 -13.23
CA ARG A 104 35.85 -9.84 -12.96
C ARG A 104 34.91 -10.79 -13.72
N ASP A 105 33.74 -11.06 -13.13
CA ASP A 105 32.69 -11.92 -13.71
C ASP A 105 33.09 -13.40 -13.81
N THR A 106 34.09 -13.84 -13.03
CA THR A 106 34.40 -15.27 -12.85
C THR A 106 33.17 -15.99 -12.26
N PRO A 107 32.65 -17.03 -12.93
CA PRO A 107 31.48 -17.75 -12.45
C PRO A 107 31.78 -18.48 -11.15
N VAL A 108 30.84 -18.43 -10.21
CA VAL A 108 30.90 -19.14 -8.93
C VAL A 108 29.64 -19.97 -8.78
N GLU A 109 29.80 -21.21 -8.35
CA GLU A 109 28.67 -22.13 -8.17
C GLU A 109 28.12 -22.01 -6.74
N SER A 110 26.80 -22.02 -6.63
CA SER A 110 26.12 -22.19 -5.35
C SER A 110 25.93 -23.69 -5.07
N ALA A 111 26.15 -24.12 -3.83
CA ALA A 111 25.78 -25.48 -3.43
C ALA A 111 24.25 -25.60 -3.36
N ALA A 112 23.71 -26.73 -3.84
CA ALA A 112 22.31 -27.07 -3.62
C ALA A 112 22.10 -27.41 -2.15
N THR A 113 21.64 -26.44 -1.35
CA THR A 113 21.05 -26.75 -0.05
C THR A 113 19.71 -27.42 -0.29
N CYS A 114 19.66 -28.74 -0.11
CA CYS A 114 18.40 -29.45 0.00
C CYS A 114 17.59 -28.76 1.11
N CYS A 115 16.46 -28.16 0.76
CA CYS A 115 15.58 -27.54 1.73
C CYS A 115 15.21 -28.64 2.74
N PRO A 116 15.59 -28.55 4.03
CA PRO A 116 15.15 -29.53 4.99
C PRO A 116 13.64 -29.43 5.03
N ALA A 117 12.96 -30.47 4.52
CA ALA A 117 11.51 -30.58 4.59
C ALA A 117 11.13 -30.28 6.04
N SER A 118 10.44 -29.17 6.25
CA SER A 118 9.99 -28.74 7.56
C SER A 118 9.06 -29.83 8.10
N ARG A 119 9.59 -30.73 8.92
CA ARG A 119 8.77 -31.48 9.87
C ARG A 119 8.29 -30.48 10.91
N ARG A 120 7.06 -30.00 10.73
CA ARG A 120 6.08 -29.73 11.78
C ARG A 120 4.74 -29.40 11.14
#